data_AF-A0A7Y5NJE7-F1
#
_entry.id   AF-A0A7Y5NJE7-F1
#
_cell.length_a   1.000
_cell.length_b   1.000
_cell.length_c   1.000
_cell.angle_alpha   90.00
_cell.angle_beta   90.00
_cell.angle_gamma   90.00
#
_symmetry.space_group_name_H-M   'P 1'
#
loop_
_entity.id
_entity.type
_entity.pdbx_description
1 polymer ?
#
loop_
_entity_poly.entity_id
_entity_poly.type
_entity_poly.pdbx_seq_one_letter_code
_entity_poly.pdbx_strand_id
1 'polypeptide(L)' 'RANHPSRVTVLLASSAGWQSGLLSDSVVMTDNLATIQESEIDRKIGALPMHSVDTALRHTLSL' A
#
# COMPACT_ATOMS: atom_id res chain seq x y z
N ARG A 1 12.83 -5.71 -5.26
CA ARG A 1 12.09 -4.85 -4.29
C ARG A 1 10.69 -5.43 -4.02
N ALA A 2 9.95 -5.87 -5.05
CA ALA A 2 8.80 -6.78 -4.92
C ALA A 2 9.22 -8.18 -4.41
N ASN A 3 8.25 -8.98 -3.96
CA ASN A 3 8.37 -10.36 -3.43
C ASN A 3 8.84 -10.51 -1.96
N HIS A 4 8.63 -9.49 -1.13
CA HIS A 4 8.75 -9.63 0.33
C HIS A 4 7.35 -9.76 0.95
N PRO A 5 7.10 -10.62 1.94
CA PRO A 5 5.76 -10.79 2.51
C PRO A 5 5.16 -9.51 3.13
N SER A 6 6.01 -8.57 3.56
CA SER A 6 5.62 -7.23 4.02
C SER A 6 5.45 -6.20 2.88
N ARG A 7 5.35 -6.63 1.63
CA ARG A 7 5.27 -5.74 0.47
C ARG A 7 4.21 -6.19 -0.51
N VAL A 8 3.34 -5.26 -0.89
CA VAL A 8 2.22 -5.51 -1.80
C VAL A 8 2.47 -4.76 -3.10
N THR A 9 2.65 -5.50 -4.19
CA THR A 9 2.79 -4.93 -5.52
C THR A 9 1.44 -4.45 -6.04
N VAL A 10 1.40 -3.22 -6.55
CA VAL A 10 0.25 -2.62 -7.22
C VAL A 10 0.64 -2.33 -8.67
N LEU A 11 0.11 -3.15 -9.58
CA LEU A 11 0.29 -2.95 -11.01
C LEU A 11 -0.80 -2.03 -11.53
N LEU A 12 -0.45 -0.99 -12.28
CA LEU A 12 -1.40 -0.06 -12.89
C LEU A 12 -2.43 -0.77 -13.77
N ALA A 13 -2.00 -1.81 -14.48
CA ALA A 13 -2.88 -2.59 -15.35
C ALA A 13 -3.96 -3.39 -14.58
N SER A 14 -3.82 -3.55 -13.26
CA SER A 14 -4.79 -4.26 -12.42
C SER A 14 -5.95 -3.35 -12.00
N SER A 15 -7.12 -3.93 -11.71
CA SER A 15 -8.28 -3.17 -11.21
C SER A 15 -7.96 -2.33 -9.97
N ALA A 16 -7.15 -2.86 -9.06
CA ALA A 16 -6.66 -2.14 -7.89
C ALA A 16 -5.74 -0.96 -8.27
N GLY A 17 -4.89 -1.13 -9.28
CA GLY A 17 -4.02 -0.08 -9.80
C GLY A 17 -4.80 1.11 -10.37
N TRP A 18 -5.85 0.85 -11.17
CA TRP A 18 -6.72 1.90 -11.72
C TRP A 18 -7.40 2.75 -10.64
N GLN A 19 -7.83 2.13 -9.54
CA GLN A 19 -8.51 2.84 -8.44
C GLN A 19 -7.55 3.55 -7.48
N SER A 20 -6.28 3.16 -7.49
CA SER A 20 -5.26 3.65 -6.54
C SER A 20 -4.88 5.12 -6.72
N GLY A 21 -5.10 5.69 -7.91
CA GLY A 21 -4.63 7.03 -8.26
C GLY A 21 -3.11 7.14 -8.47
N LEU A 22 -2.41 6.01 -8.53
CA LEU A 22 -0.98 5.95 -8.83
C LEU A 22 -0.74 6.26 -10.32
N LEU A 23 0.44 6.84 -10.61
CA LEU A 23 0.87 7.17 -11.97
C LEU A 23 1.84 6.14 -12.56
N SER A 24 2.32 5.20 -11.74
CA SER A 24 3.25 4.14 -12.13
C SER A 24 3.01 2.88 -11.30
N ASP A 25 3.47 1.72 -11.80
CA ASP A 25 3.54 0.51 -10.98
C ASP A 25 4.30 0.80 -9.69
N SER A 26 3.73 0.39 -8.56
CA SER A 26 4.21 0.77 -7.23
C SER A 26 4.15 -0.39 -6.25
N VAL A 27 4.71 -0.18 -5.06
CA VAL A 27 4.72 -1.18 -3.98
C VAL A 27 4.34 -0.49 -2.67
N VAL A 28 3.33 -1.02 -1.98
CA VAL A 28 3.03 -0.65 -0.58
C VAL A 28 3.99 -1.42 0.32
N MET A 29 4.73 -0.71 1.16
CA MET A 29 5.75 -1.26 2.07
C MET A 29 5.24 -1.21 3.50
N THR A 30 4.73 -2.33 4.03
CA THR A 30 4.23 -2.39 5.41
C THR A 30 5.38 -2.44 6.43
N ASP A 31 6.59 -2.77 5.99
CA ASP A 31 7.85 -2.67 6.74
C ASP A 31 8.36 -1.23 6.90
N ASN A 32 7.75 -0.25 6.23
CA ASN A 32 8.07 1.18 6.33
C ASN A 32 6.85 2.00 6.80
N LEU A 33 6.23 1.57 7.90
CA LEU A 33 5.06 2.21 8.48
C LEU A 33 5.45 3.30 9.47
N ALA A 34 4.75 4.44 9.42
CA ALA A 34 4.88 5.53 10.38
C ALA A 34 3.51 6.11 10.75
N THR A 35 3.35 6.49 12.01
CA THR A 35 2.19 7.27 12.48
C THR A 35 2.46 8.75 12.21
N ILE A 36 1.51 9.43 11.56
CA ILE A 36 1.59 10.86 11.21
C ILE A 36 0.39 11.63 11.76
N GLN A 37 0.50 12.96 11.82
CA GLN A 37 -0.64 13.82 12.14
C GLN A 37 -1.51 14.06 10.89
N GLU A 38 -2.81 14.33 11.07
CA GLU A 38 -3.72 14.59 9.94
C GLU A 38 -3.30 15.83 9.12
N SER A 39 -2.64 16.81 9.75
CA SER A 39 -2.09 18.00 9.07
C SER A 39 -1.02 17.68 8.03
N GLU A 40 -0.40 16.50 8.10
CA GLU A 40 0.61 16.05 7.14
C GLU A 40 -0.02 15.47 5.86
N ILE A 41 -1.35 15.35 5.79
CA ILE A 41 -2.08 14.81 4.63
C ILE A 41 -2.54 15.96 3.73
N ASP A 42 -1.89 16.16 2.59
CA ASP A 42 -2.27 17.18 1.59
C ASP A 42 -3.64 16.89 0.96
N ARG A 43 -3.83 15.67 0.42
CA ARG A 43 -5.07 15.25 -0.23
C ARG A 43 -5.15 13.74 -0.47
N LYS A 44 -6.36 13.25 -0.73
CA LYS A 44 -6.61 11.88 -1.20
C LYS A 44 -6.22 11.74 -2.67
N ILE A 45 -5.40 10.74 -3.00
CA ILE A 45 -5.03 10.42 -4.40
C ILE A 45 -5.90 9.31 -5.01
N GLY A 46 -6.44 8.39 -4.20
CA GLY A 46 -7.24 7.27 -4.69
C GLY A 46 -7.64 6.30 -3.57
N ALA A 47 -7.86 5.03 -3.91
CA ALA A 47 -8.22 3.97 -2.96
C ALA A 47 -7.63 2.61 -3.37
N LEU A 48 -7.29 1.78 -2.39
CA LEU A 48 -6.75 0.44 -2.61
C LEU A 48 -7.55 -0.60 -1.79
N PRO A 49 -7.82 -1.80 -2.30
CA PRO A 49 -8.36 -2.90 -1.51
C PRO A 49 -7.41 -3.31 -0.37
N MET A 50 -7.91 -3.37 0.86
CA MET A 50 -7.06 -3.60 2.05
C MET A 50 -6.65 -5.07 2.29
N HIS A 51 -7.35 -6.05 1.73
CA HIS A 51 -7.12 -7.47 2.05
C HIS A 51 -5.65 -7.94 1.94
N SER A 52 -4.93 -7.55 0.88
CA SER A 52 -3.51 -7.88 0.71
C SER A 52 -2.62 -7.09 1.67
N VAL A 53 -2.96 -5.83 1.92
CA VAL A 53 -2.24 -4.94 2.84
C VAL A 53 -2.35 -5.43 4.28
N ASP A 54 -3.54 -5.86 4.70
CA ASP A 54 -3.78 -6.42 6.04
C ASP A 54 -3.01 -7.72 6.27
N THR A 55 -2.85 -8.53 5.22
CA THR A 55 -2.03 -9.75 5.26
C THR A 55 -0.55 -9.40 5.43
N ALA A 56 -0.05 -8.41 4.68
CA ALA A 56 1.32 -7.93 4.80
C ALA A 56 1.59 -7.24 6.16
N LEU A 57 0.63 -6.49 6.69
CA LEU A 57 0.69 -5.87 8.02
C LEU A 57 0.78 -6.94 9.11
N ARG A 58 -0.07 -7.97 9.06
CA ARG A 58 -0.01 -9.11 10.00
C ARG A 58 1.35 -9.80 9.98
N HIS A 59 1.90 -10.05 8.80
CA HIS A 59 3.27 -10.57 8.69
C HIS A 59 4.30 -9.63 9.33
N THR A 60 4.20 -8.32 9.06
CA THR A 60 5.17 -7.33 9.58
C THR A 60 5.11 -7.20 11.10
N LEU A 61 3.91 -7.26 11.66
CA LEU A 61 3.66 -7.10 13.09
C LEU A 61 3.68 -8.42 13.87
N SER A 62 3.90 -9.55 13.17
CA SER A 62 3.83 -10.91 13.75
C SER A 62 2.49 -11.21 14.44
N LEU A 63 1.39 -10.89 13.76
CA LEU A 63 0.00 -11.04 14.22
C LEU A 63 -0.78 -12.11 13.45
#